data_AF-A0A1L3NJ30-F1
#
_entry.id   AF-A0A1L3NJ30-F1
#
_cell.length_a   1.000
_cell.length_b   1.000
_cell.length_c   1.000
_cell.angle_alpha   90.00
_cell.angle_beta   90.00
_cell.angle_gamma   90.00
#
_symmetry.space_group_name_H-M   'P 1'
#
loop_
_entity.id
_entity.type
_entity.pdbx_description
1 polymer ?
#
loop_
_entity_poly.entity_id
_entity_poly.type
_entity_poly.pdbx_seq_one_letter_code
_entity_poly.pdbx_strand_id
1 'polypeptide(L)'
;MSDPYNPFEKELMLTRSALEEINTFNLGVAIATKSNLIVRDTDILKKIKAHSPALIKITITTYDDELCKKIEPNVCVTSKRFQTIKELSYNGIFTGILLMPILPFINDNEENIIKIVRTAHECGAKFIFAYGMGLTLRGNQREYFYKNLIKKVSKRKYGSKIQRYLWK
;
A
#
# COMPACT_ATOMS: atom_id res chain seq x y z
N MET A 1 -9.72 -5.25 8.01
CA MET A 1 -9.22 -5.87 6.77
C MET A 1 -7.74 -6.12 6.95
N SER A 2 -7.29 -7.36 6.75
CA SER A 2 -5.87 -7.75 6.87
C SER A 2 -5.20 -7.70 5.50
N ASP A 3 -3.88 -7.51 5.46
CA ASP A 3 -3.10 -7.62 4.23
C ASP A 3 -2.95 -9.11 3.85
N PRO A 4 -3.25 -9.52 2.61
CA PRO A 4 -3.08 -10.90 2.17
C PRO A 4 -1.60 -11.33 2.24
N TYR A 5 -0.67 -10.42 2.00
CA TYR A 5 0.77 -10.67 2.01
C TYR A 5 1.43 -10.21 3.32
N ASN A 6 0.77 -10.49 4.44
CA ASN A 6 1.32 -10.27 5.78
C ASN A 6 2.57 -11.16 6.03
N PRO A 7 3.36 -10.93 7.10
CA PRO A 7 4.62 -11.64 7.30
C PRO A 7 4.54 -13.17 7.36
N PHE A 8 3.41 -13.74 7.80
CA PHE A 8 3.21 -15.19 7.85
C PHE A 8 3.10 -15.82 6.46
N GLU A 9 2.73 -15.03 5.44
CA GLU A 9 2.60 -15.48 4.05
C GLU A 9 3.93 -15.93 3.42
N LYS A 10 5.07 -15.61 4.07
CA LYS A 10 6.39 -16.15 3.68
C LYS A 10 6.45 -17.67 3.78
N GLU A 11 5.78 -18.23 4.78
CA GLU A 11 5.82 -19.66 5.10
C GLU A 11 4.49 -20.33 4.76
N LEU A 12 3.36 -19.71 5.13
CA LEU A 12 2.05 -20.35 5.03
C LEU A 12 1.50 -20.43 3.61
N MET A 13 1.92 -19.53 2.72
CA MET A 13 1.52 -19.49 1.29
C MET A 13 -0.01 -19.54 1.04
N LEU A 14 -0.83 -19.08 2.00
CA LEU A 14 -2.29 -19.18 1.93
C LEU A 14 -2.88 -18.32 0.82
N THR A 15 -2.32 -17.14 0.61
CA THR A 15 -2.72 -16.27 -0.50
C THR A 15 -2.42 -16.95 -1.83
N ARG A 16 -1.27 -17.62 -1.95
CA ARG A 16 -0.95 -18.37 -3.17
C ARG A 16 -1.93 -19.51 -3.41
N SER A 17 -2.22 -20.33 -2.40
CA SER A 17 -3.21 -21.40 -2.53
C SER A 17 -4.59 -20.86 -2.93
N ALA A 18 -5.01 -19.72 -2.37
CA ALA A 18 -6.23 -19.06 -2.79
C ALA A 18 -6.18 -18.59 -4.27
N LEU A 19 -5.04 -18.09 -4.75
CA LEU A 19 -4.86 -17.73 -6.16
C LEU A 19 -4.90 -18.94 -7.09
N GLU A 20 -4.37 -20.08 -6.66
CA GLU A 20 -4.42 -21.35 -7.39
C GLU A 20 -5.88 -21.82 -7.53
N GLU A 21 -6.67 -21.76 -6.47
CA GLU A 21 -8.12 -22.04 -6.52
C GLU A 21 -8.88 -21.05 -7.41
N ILE A 22 -8.63 -19.74 -7.26
CA ILE A 22 -9.22 -18.70 -8.13
C ILE A 22 -8.94 -18.99 -9.60
N ASN A 23 -7.71 -19.41 -9.92
CA ASN A 23 -7.33 -19.77 -11.27
C ASN A 23 -8.07 -21.04 -11.76
N THR A 24 -8.20 -22.06 -10.91
CA THR A 24 -8.92 -23.31 -11.22
C THR A 24 -10.39 -23.04 -11.58
N PHE A 25 -11.04 -22.08 -10.90
CA PHE A 25 -12.43 -21.71 -11.17
C PHE A 25 -12.60 -20.61 -12.23
N ASN A 26 -11.54 -20.24 -12.96
CA ASN A 26 -11.54 -19.18 -13.97
C ASN A 26 -12.11 -17.84 -13.46
N LEU A 27 -11.74 -17.45 -12.22
CA LEU A 27 -12.19 -16.21 -11.61
C LEU A 27 -11.14 -15.11 -11.75
N GLY A 28 -11.60 -13.86 -11.83
CA GLY A 28 -10.73 -12.69 -11.73
C GLY A 28 -10.30 -12.40 -10.30
N VAL A 29 -9.23 -11.62 -10.14
CA VAL A 29 -8.70 -11.24 -8.83
C VAL A 29 -8.36 -9.76 -8.75
N ALA A 30 -8.65 -9.17 -7.58
CA ALA A 30 -8.25 -7.83 -7.23
C ALA A 30 -7.54 -7.82 -5.88
N ILE A 31 -6.24 -7.51 -5.85
CA ILE A 31 -5.43 -7.53 -4.63
C ILE A 31 -5.05 -6.11 -4.22
N ALA A 32 -5.04 -5.83 -2.93
CA ALA A 32 -4.41 -4.64 -2.35
C ALA A 32 -3.39 -5.09 -1.30
N THR A 33 -2.15 -4.59 -1.39
CA THR A 33 -1.10 -4.94 -0.42
C THR A 33 -0.10 -3.81 -0.23
N LYS A 34 0.62 -3.85 0.89
CA LYS A 34 1.83 -3.05 1.18
C LYS A 34 3.12 -3.86 1.04
N SER A 35 3.02 -5.15 0.75
CA SER A 35 4.12 -6.10 0.77
C SER A 35 4.70 -6.33 -0.63
N ASN A 36 6.00 -6.56 -0.70
CA ASN A 36 6.68 -6.96 -1.93
C ASN A 36 6.60 -8.48 -2.20
N LEU A 37 6.06 -9.28 -1.25
CA LEU A 37 5.96 -10.74 -1.40
C LEU A 37 5.09 -11.17 -2.59
N ILE A 38 4.15 -10.32 -3.01
CA ILE A 38 3.29 -10.57 -4.18
C ILE A 38 4.06 -10.86 -5.46
N VAL A 39 5.29 -10.36 -5.59
CA VAL A 39 6.17 -10.64 -6.73
C VAL A 39 6.38 -12.14 -6.92
N ARG A 40 6.47 -12.92 -5.83
CA ARG A 40 6.61 -14.39 -5.85
C ARG A 40 5.52 -15.06 -6.69
N ASP A 41 4.30 -14.52 -6.63
CA ASP A 41 3.11 -15.12 -7.23
C ASP A 41 2.82 -14.56 -8.63
N THR A 42 3.80 -13.89 -9.25
CA THR A 42 3.67 -13.37 -10.62
C THR A 42 3.31 -14.47 -11.63
N ASP A 43 3.80 -15.70 -11.43
CA ASP A 43 3.52 -16.83 -12.30
C ASP A 43 2.03 -17.21 -12.33
N ILE A 44 1.40 -17.33 -11.16
CA ILE A 44 -0.04 -17.64 -11.06
C ILE A 44 -0.91 -16.45 -11.48
N LEU A 45 -0.48 -15.21 -11.17
CA LEU A 45 -1.17 -14.01 -11.64
C LEU A 45 -1.18 -13.90 -13.16
N LYS A 46 -0.10 -14.32 -13.85
CA LYS A 46 -0.07 -14.39 -15.33
C LYS A 46 -1.05 -15.43 -15.86
N LYS A 47 -1.21 -16.57 -15.20
CA LYS A 47 -2.21 -17.59 -15.57
C LYS A 47 -3.63 -17.05 -15.42
N ILE A 48 -3.96 -16.42 -14.30
CA ILE A 48 -5.26 -15.79 -14.07
C ILE A 48 -5.53 -14.74 -15.14
N LYS A 49 -4.56 -13.84 -15.40
CA LYS A 49 -4.65 -12.79 -16.42
C LYS A 49 -4.99 -13.34 -17.81
N ALA A 50 -4.54 -14.55 -18.15
CA ALA A 50 -4.74 -15.12 -19.48
C ALA A 50 -6.22 -15.40 -19.80
N HIS A 51 -7.07 -15.58 -18.78
CA HIS A 51 -8.50 -15.83 -18.96
C HIS A 51 -9.41 -14.81 -18.26
N SER A 52 -8.93 -14.13 -17.21
CA SER A 52 -9.73 -13.25 -16.35
C SER A 52 -8.98 -11.97 -15.92
N PRO A 53 -9.68 -10.91 -15.48
CA PRO A 53 -9.02 -9.72 -14.96
C PRO A 53 -8.17 -10.00 -13.70
N ALA A 54 -6.90 -9.58 -13.73
CA ALA A 54 -6.01 -9.60 -12.58
C ALA A 54 -5.51 -8.16 -12.30
N LEU A 55 -6.01 -7.55 -11.23
CA LEU A 55 -5.74 -6.15 -10.87
C LEU A 55 -5.03 -6.06 -9.53
N ILE A 56 -3.83 -5.47 -9.52
CA ILE A 56 -3.01 -5.34 -8.32
C ILE A 56 -2.90 -3.88 -7.91
N LYS A 57 -3.11 -3.61 -6.62
CA LYS A 57 -2.99 -2.28 -6.00
C LYS A 57 -1.89 -2.32 -4.95
N ILE A 58 -0.83 -1.57 -5.17
CA ILE A 58 0.24 -1.41 -4.17
C ILE A 58 0.00 -0.12 -3.41
N THR A 59 -0.10 -0.21 -2.09
CA THR A 59 -0.39 0.96 -1.26
C THR A 59 0.85 1.82 -1.08
N ILE A 60 0.80 3.08 -1.51
CA ILE A 60 1.86 4.07 -1.32
C ILE A 60 1.29 5.25 -0.53
N THR A 61 1.85 5.50 0.65
CA THR A 61 1.39 6.58 1.56
C THR A 61 2.33 7.78 1.52
N THR A 62 3.62 7.55 1.36
CA THR A 62 4.68 8.56 1.35
C THR A 62 5.75 8.16 0.35
N TYR A 63 6.43 9.14 -0.25
CA TYR A 63 7.62 8.92 -1.08
C TYR A 63 8.85 8.57 -0.24
N ASP A 64 8.98 9.18 0.94
CA ASP A 64 10.14 9.04 1.84
C ASP A 64 10.10 7.73 2.65
N ASP A 65 11.11 6.88 2.48
CA ASP A 65 11.29 5.63 3.21
C ASP A 65 11.44 5.81 4.73
N GLU A 66 12.07 6.90 5.19
CA GLU A 66 12.23 7.18 6.61
C GLU A 66 10.90 7.59 7.25
N LEU A 67 10.07 8.31 6.51
CA LEU A 67 8.70 8.58 6.92
C LEU A 67 7.85 7.29 6.87
N CYS A 68 8.03 6.45 5.85
CA CYS A 68 7.34 5.16 5.73
C CYS A 68 7.59 4.28 6.95
N LYS A 69 8.85 4.13 7.40
CA LYS A 69 9.19 3.34 8.59
C LYS A 69 8.51 3.84 9.87
N LYS A 70 8.21 5.15 9.95
CA LYS A 70 7.51 5.74 11.11
C LYS A 70 6.01 5.48 11.07
N ILE A 71 5.39 5.65 9.90
CA ILE A 71 3.95 5.47 9.71
C ILE A 71 3.57 3.98 9.68
N GLU A 72 4.38 3.16 9.01
CA GLU A 72 4.10 1.76 8.68
C GLU A 72 5.31 0.84 8.98
N PRO A 73 5.70 0.69 10.26
CA PRO A 73 6.98 0.07 10.65
C PRO A 73 7.14 -1.42 10.29
N ASN A 74 6.04 -2.16 10.10
CA ASN A 74 6.04 -3.62 9.97
C ASN A 74 5.84 -4.10 8.53
N VAL A 75 5.99 -3.22 7.56
CA VAL A 75 5.83 -3.51 6.12
C VAL A 75 7.03 -2.97 5.34
N CYS A 76 7.20 -3.39 4.09
CA CYS A 76 8.32 -2.92 3.30
C CYS A 76 8.22 -1.41 3.01
N VAL A 77 9.39 -0.79 2.82
CA VAL A 77 9.53 0.65 2.56
C VAL A 77 9.01 1.02 1.17
N THR A 78 8.72 2.30 0.96
CA THR A 78 8.16 2.82 -0.29
C THR A 78 8.99 2.45 -1.51
N SER A 79 10.32 2.57 -1.45
CA SER A 79 11.20 2.22 -2.57
C SER A 79 11.02 0.77 -3.03
N LYS A 80 10.83 -0.17 -2.10
CA LYS A 80 10.54 -1.58 -2.40
C LYS A 80 9.16 -1.78 -3.01
N ARG A 81 8.18 -0.97 -2.63
CA ARG A 81 6.84 -0.99 -3.23
C ARG A 81 6.85 -0.49 -4.66
N PHE A 82 7.63 0.55 -4.98
CA PHE A 82 7.86 0.98 -6.36
C PHE A 82 8.56 -0.10 -7.20
N GLN A 83 9.56 -0.78 -6.63
CA GLN A 83 10.19 -1.92 -7.29
C GLN A 83 9.17 -3.03 -7.61
N THR A 84 8.28 -3.35 -6.67
CA THR A 84 7.17 -4.31 -6.90
C THR A 84 6.26 -3.87 -8.04
N ILE A 85 5.87 -2.60 -8.10
CA ILE A 85 5.05 -2.07 -9.20
C ILE A 85 5.76 -2.26 -10.54
N LYS A 86 7.04 -1.91 -10.59
CA LYS A 86 7.88 -2.05 -11.80
C LYS A 86 7.94 -3.49 -12.27
N GLU A 87 8.15 -4.43 -11.36
CA GLU A 87 8.29 -5.85 -11.69
C GLU A 87 6.97 -6.47 -12.16
N LEU A 88 5.86 -6.18 -11.48
CA LEU A 88 4.53 -6.64 -11.89
C LEU A 88 4.11 -6.04 -13.23
N SER A 89 4.33 -4.72 -13.41
CA SER A 89 4.03 -4.04 -14.67
C SER A 89 4.88 -4.58 -15.82
N TYR A 90 6.16 -4.85 -15.58
CA TYR A 90 7.06 -5.45 -16.59
C TYR A 90 6.57 -6.83 -17.03
N ASN A 91 6.02 -7.62 -16.11
CA ASN A 91 5.37 -8.90 -16.41
C ASN A 91 3.96 -8.76 -17.01
N GLY A 92 3.53 -7.53 -17.31
CA GLY A 92 2.25 -7.22 -17.94
C GLY A 92 1.05 -7.35 -17.01
N ILE A 93 1.23 -7.44 -15.70
CA ILE A 93 0.12 -7.48 -14.73
C ILE A 93 -0.45 -6.06 -14.58
N PHE A 94 -1.78 -5.93 -14.63
CA PHE A 94 -2.45 -4.62 -14.52
C PHE A 94 -2.33 -4.08 -13.09
N THR A 95 -1.32 -3.23 -12.88
CA THR A 95 -0.88 -2.79 -11.56
C THR A 95 -1.03 -1.29 -11.43
N GLY A 96 -1.51 -0.83 -10.27
CA GLY A 96 -1.63 0.58 -9.93
C GLY A 96 -1.32 0.83 -8.47
N ILE A 97 -1.48 2.08 -8.02
CA ILE A 97 -1.27 2.45 -6.62
C ILE A 97 -2.57 2.73 -5.88
N LEU A 98 -2.60 2.34 -4.61
CA LEU A 98 -3.53 2.87 -3.63
C LEU A 98 -2.86 4.07 -2.94
N LEU A 99 -3.33 5.29 -3.19
CA LEU A 99 -2.76 6.50 -2.59
C LEU A 99 -3.48 6.83 -1.28
N MET A 100 -3.34 5.97 -0.27
CA MET A 100 -4.00 6.17 1.03
C MET A 100 -3.35 5.34 2.16
N PRO A 101 -3.39 5.80 3.42
CA PRO A 101 -3.92 7.09 3.85
C PRO A 101 -2.94 8.25 3.61
N ILE A 102 -3.51 9.41 3.26
CA ILE A 102 -2.90 10.73 3.37
C ILE A 102 -3.31 11.30 4.73
N LEU A 103 -2.31 11.54 5.56
CA LEU A 103 -2.40 12.00 6.93
C LEU A 103 -2.09 13.51 6.97
N PRO A 104 -3.03 14.32 7.49
CA PRO A 104 -2.85 15.76 7.59
C PRO A 104 -1.55 16.14 8.30
N PHE A 105 -0.86 17.11 7.72
CA PHE A 105 0.43 17.65 8.15
C PHE A 105 1.62 16.69 8.10
N ILE A 106 1.44 15.41 7.75
CA ILE A 106 2.52 14.41 7.81
C ILE A 106 3.03 14.08 6.40
N ASN A 107 2.13 13.62 5.52
CA ASN A 107 2.43 13.18 4.15
C ASN A 107 1.46 13.80 3.13
N ASP A 108 0.75 14.87 3.51
CA ASP A 108 -0.23 15.61 2.68
C ASP A 108 0.38 16.78 1.91
N ASN A 109 1.70 16.94 1.93
CA ASN A 109 2.36 18.01 1.18
C ASN A 109 2.42 17.69 -0.33
N GLU A 110 2.36 18.74 -1.14
CA GLU A 110 2.34 18.65 -2.60
C GLU A 110 3.56 17.91 -3.17
N GLU A 111 4.76 18.19 -2.64
CA GLU A 111 5.99 17.54 -3.09
C GLU A 111 5.93 16.02 -2.95
N ASN A 112 5.41 15.52 -1.83
CA ASN A 112 5.20 14.09 -1.58
C ASN A 112 4.27 13.48 -2.62
N ILE A 113 3.12 14.12 -2.88
CA ILE A 113 2.12 13.61 -3.82
C ILE A 113 2.68 13.59 -5.25
N ILE A 114 3.31 14.68 -5.69
CA ILE A 114 3.91 14.78 -7.03
C ILE A 114 4.96 13.68 -7.22
N LYS A 115 5.84 13.47 -6.24
CA LYS A 115 6.87 12.43 -6.31
C LYS A 115 6.26 11.03 -6.38
N ILE A 116 5.23 10.74 -5.58
CA ILE A 116 4.54 9.45 -5.66
C ILE A 116 3.94 9.22 -7.04
N VAL A 117 3.21 10.20 -7.58
CA VAL A 117 2.53 10.09 -8.88
C VAL A 117 3.54 9.89 -10.01
N ARG A 118 4.60 10.70 -10.06
CA ARG A 118 5.64 10.62 -11.11
C ARG A 118 6.37 9.28 -11.06
N THR A 119 6.84 8.87 -9.87
CA THR A 119 7.56 7.60 -9.74
C THR A 119 6.67 6.39 -9.98
N ALA A 120 5.38 6.45 -9.60
CA ALA A 120 4.43 5.40 -9.95
C ALA A 120 4.29 5.25 -11.48
N HIS A 121 4.16 6.37 -12.20
CA HIS A 121 4.11 6.39 -13.66
C HIS A 121 5.40 5.81 -14.28
N GLU A 122 6.57 6.23 -13.82
CA GLU A 122 7.88 5.71 -14.26
C GLU A 122 8.03 4.20 -14.01
N CYS A 123 7.44 3.68 -12.93
CA CYS A 123 7.39 2.25 -12.63
C CYS A 123 6.32 1.51 -13.45
N GLY A 124 5.56 2.17 -14.32
CA GLY A 124 4.56 1.55 -15.18
C GLY A 124 3.18 1.36 -14.55
N ALA A 125 2.90 2.00 -13.41
CA ALA A 125 1.56 1.99 -12.82
C ALA A 125 0.51 2.47 -13.84
N LYS A 126 -0.60 1.76 -13.93
CA LYS A 126 -1.68 2.00 -14.90
C LYS A 126 -2.83 2.85 -14.36
N PHE A 127 -2.93 2.97 -13.04
CA PHE A 127 -3.97 3.76 -12.40
C PHE A 127 -3.55 4.18 -10.99
N ILE A 128 -4.25 5.19 -10.48
CA ILE A 128 -4.15 5.67 -9.11
C ILE A 128 -5.54 5.61 -8.50
N PHE A 129 -5.69 4.85 -7.41
CA PHE A 129 -6.92 4.82 -6.63
C PHE A 129 -6.76 5.73 -5.41
N ALA A 130 -7.51 6.84 -5.42
CA ALA A 130 -7.45 7.91 -4.43
C ALA A 130 -8.83 8.22 -3.81
N TYR A 131 -9.79 7.30 -3.89
CA TYR A 131 -11.06 7.49 -3.20
C TYR A 131 -10.92 7.16 -1.71
N GLY A 132 -11.31 8.07 -0.82
CA GLY A 132 -11.15 7.86 0.63
C GLY A 132 -9.69 8.00 1.10
N MET A 133 -8.93 8.95 0.52
CA MET A 133 -7.53 9.23 0.89
C MET A 133 -7.31 9.48 2.40
N GLY A 134 -8.32 9.96 3.11
CA GLY A 134 -8.22 10.20 4.55
C GLY A 134 -8.17 8.91 5.37
N LEU A 135 -7.54 8.99 6.53
CA LEU A 135 -7.59 7.90 7.50
C LEU A 135 -8.95 7.89 8.23
N THR A 136 -9.75 6.85 8.00
CA THR A 136 -11.01 6.64 8.72
C THR A 136 -10.82 5.61 9.83
N LEU A 137 -10.63 6.08 11.06
CA LEU A 137 -10.58 5.23 12.25
C LEU A 137 -11.75 5.55 13.20
N ARG A 138 -12.37 4.52 13.75
CA ARG A 138 -13.51 4.64 14.68
C ARG A 138 -13.06 4.46 16.13
N GLY A 139 -13.64 5.25 17.04
CA GLY A 139 -13.49 5.12 18.50
C GLY A 139 -12.05 4.94 18.95
N ASN A 140 -11.82 3.92 19.78
CA ASN A 140 -10.54 3.64 20.43
C ASN A 140 -9.37 3.40 19.46
N GLN A 141 -9.63 2.92 18.24
CA GLN A 141 -8.56 2.72 17.25
C GLN A 141 -7.94 4.05 16.81
N ARG A 142 -8.77 5.09 16.68
CA ARG A 142 -8.33 6.43 16.30
C ARG A 142 -7.36 6.98 17.34
N GLU A 143 -7.77 6.95 18.61
CA GLU A 143 -6.96 7.44 19.73
C GLU A 143 -5.65 6.67 19.86
N TYR A 144 -5.71 5.35 19.82
CA TYR A 144 -4.53 4.49 19.88
C TYR A 144 -3.56 4.80 18.74
N PHE A 145 -4.05 4.85 17.50
CA PHE A 145 -3.22 5.12 16.34
C PHE A 145 -2.53 6.48 16.45
N TYR A 146 -3.27 7.55 16.73
CA TYR A 146 -2.69 8.89 16.81
C TYR A 146 -1.75 9.05 18.01
N LYS A 147 -2.07 8.47 19.17
CA LYS A 147 -1.17 8.46 20.34
C LYS A 147 0.17 7.83 20.01
N ASN A 148 0.19 6.75 19.22
CA ASN A 148 1.41 6.09 18.80
C ASN A 148 2.11 6.80 17.65
N LEU A 149 1.36 7.35 16.69
CA LEU A 149 1.90 8.10 15.58
C LEU A 149 2.64 9.34 16.08
N ILE A 150 2.02 10.15 16.95
CA ILE A 150 2.62 11.38 17.54
C ILE A 150 3.92 11.08 18.29
N LYS A 151 4.09 9.89 18.87
CA LYS A 151 5.36 9.49 19.51
C LYS A 151 6.47 9.26 18.48
N LYS A 152 6.12 8.82 17.26
CA LYS A 152 7.05 8.41 16.20
C LYS A 152 7.38 9.52 15.22
N VAL A 153 6.44 10.43 14.94
CA VAL A 153 6.70 11.66 14.19
C VAL A 153 7.13 12.78 15.13
N SER A 154 8.20 13.50 14.78
CA SER A 154 8.84 14.51 15.64
C SER A 154 7.83 15.51 16.23
N LYS A 155 7.73 15.55 17.57
CA LYS A 155 6.91 16.54 18.31
C LYS A 155 7.20 17.98 17.88
N ARG A 156 8.46 18.30 17.55
CA ARG A 156 8.88 19.66 17.14
C ARG A 156 8.31 20.09 15.78
N LYS A 157 8.14 19.17 14.83
CA LYS A 157 7.75 19.51 13.45
C LYS A 157 6.24 19.40 13.21
N TYR A 158 5.56 18.49 13.92
CA TYR A 158 4.16 18.16 13.63
C TYR A 158 3.24 18.14 14.86
N GLY A 159 3.78 18.16 16.08
CA GLY A 159 3.04 17.89 17.31
C GLY A 159 1.89 18.87 17.60
N SER A 160 2.14 20.18 17.46
CA SER A 160 1.14 21.22 17.78
C SER A 160 -0.02 21.27 16.78
N LYS A 161 0.26 21.07 15.48
CA LYS A 161 -0.77 21.05 14.42
C LYS A 161 -1.62 19.78 14.46
N ILE A 162 -0.99 18.62 14.68
CA ILE A 162 -1.71 17.34 14.79
C ILE A 162 -2.61 17.33 16.03
N GLN A 163 -2.14 17.77 17.19
CA GLN A 163 -2.99 17.85 18.39
C GLN A 163 -4.22 18.74 18.15
N ARG A 164 -4.05 19.94 17.58
CA ARG A 164 -5.18 20.85 17.33
C ARG A 164 -6.20 20.29 16.32
N TYR A 165 -5.79 19.41 15.42
CA TYR A 165 -6.67 18.76 14.44
C TYR A 165 -7.45 17.56 15.01
N LEU A 166 -6.87 16.82 15.95
CA LEU A 166 -7.47 15.59 16.50
C LEU A 166 -8.47 15.80 17.64
N TRP A 167 -8.38 16.94 18.32
CA TRP A 167 -9.22 17.30 19.47
C TRP A 167 -10.32 18.33 19.08
N LYS A 168 -10.66 18.39 17.80
CA LYS A 168 -11.88 19.02 17.27
C LYS A 168 -12.82 17.94 16.77
#